data_AF-G7W1K3-F1
#
_entry.id   AF-G7W1K3-F1
#
_cell.length_a   1.000
_cell.length_b   1.000
_cell.length_c   1.000
_cell.angle_alpha   90.00
_cell.angle_beta   90.00
_cell.angle_gamma   90.00
#
_symmetry.space_group_name_H-M   'P 1'
#
loop_
_entity.id
_entity.type
_entity.pdbx_description
1 polymer ?
#
loop_
_entity_poly.entity_id
_entity_poly.type
_entity_poly.pdbx_seq_one_letter_code
_entity_poly.pdbx_strand_id
1 'polypeptide(L)'
;MTDLSNVVEEHFSTKNKSQFTISQDELRSILTDKNVVGTPVTRTLDSADGIRYVREVTLDKPIGTDKFSNFNPTSTMTILTDSHGNLITVCHE
;
A
#
# COMPACT_ATOMS: atom_id res chain seq x y z
N MET A 1 6.01 -13.28 8.35
CA MET A 1 5.66 -12.12 9.19
C MET A 1 5.81 -10.91 8.28
N THR A 2 4.70 -10.23 7.97
CA THR A 2 4.71 -9.07 7.08
C THR A 2 5.38 -7.90 7.80
N ASP A 3 6.59 -7.55 7.40
CA ASP A 3 7.31 -6.42 8.00
C ASP A 3 6.76 -5.11 7.45
N LEU A 4 6.24 -4.25 8.33
CA LEU A 4 5.60 -2.98 7.98
C LEU A 4 6.44 -1.77 8.37
N SER A 5 7.69 -1.98 8.83
CA SER A 5 8.55 -0.91 9.34
C SER A 5 8.69 0.25 8.34
N ASN A 6 8.96 -0.08 7.07
CA ASN A 6 9.09 0.92 6.00
C ASN A 6 7.78 1.69 5.73
N VAL A 7 6.63 1.03 5.85
CA VAL A 7 5.32 1.68 5.66
C VAL A 7 5.04 2.69 6.79
N VAL A 8 5.41 2.35 8.02
CA VAL A 8 5.20 3.22 9.19
C VAL A 8 6.08 4.46 9.15
N GLU A 9 7.36 4.31 8.83
CA GLU A 9 8.28 5.44 8.74
C GLU A 9 7.91 6.41 7.60
N GLU A 10 7.50 5.89 6.45
CA GLU A 10 7.26 6.72 5.27
C GLU A 10 5.84 7.31 5.20
N HIS A 11 4.82 6.58 5.62
CA HIS A 11 3.40 6.94 5.39
C HIS A 11 2.60 7.26 6.65
N PHE A 12 3.17 7.06 7.85
CA PHE A 12 2.56 7.49 9.12
C PHE A 12 3.34 8.59 9.84
N SER A 13 4.59 8.87 9.45
CA SER A 13 5.46 9.80 10.20
C SER A 13 5.85 11.07 9.42
N THR A 14 5.84 11.04 8.07
CA THR A 14 6.41 12.13 7.25
C THR A 14 5.36 12.81 6.36
N LYS A 15 5.00 14.07 6.68
CA LYS A 15 3.98 14.89 5.99
C LYS A 15 4.22 15.21 4.50
N ASN A 16 5.31 14.76 3.90
CA ASN A 16 5.67 15.03 2.50
C ASN A 16 5.28 13.91 1.53
N LYS A 17 4.54 12.89 1.98
CA LYS A 17 4.01 11.79 1.16
C LYS A 17 2.51 11.62 1.42
N SER A 18 1.82 10.87 0.56
CA SER A 18 0.45 10.44 0.82
C SER A 18 0.37 9.73 2.19
N GLN A 19 -0.61 10.08 3.03
CA GLN A 19 -0.69 9.60 4.42
C GLN A 19 -1.87 8.64 4.63
N PHE A 20 -1.65 7.54 5.34
CA PHE A 20 -2.76 6.71 5.80
C PHE A 20 -3.52 7.44 6.91
N THR A 21 -4.85 7.42 6.84
CA THR A 21 -5.73 7.97 7.89
C THR A 21 -6.31 6.88 8.78
N ILE A 22 -6.22 5.62 8.35
CA ILE A 22 -6.57 4.43 9.14
C ILE A 22 -5.47 4.04 10.11
N SER A 23 -5.79 3.24 11.12
CA SER A 23 -4.78 2.73 12.06
C SER A 23 -3.85 1.70 11.41
N GLN A 24 -2.66 1.46 12.00
CA GLN A 24 -1.76 0.41 11.52
C GLN A 24 -2.37 -1.00 11.65
N ASP A 25 -3.17 -1.25 12.70
CA ASP A 25 -3.87 -2.53 12.88
C ASP A 25 -4.95 -2.73 11.81
N GLU A 26 -5.65 -1.66 11.44
CA GLU A 26 -6.61 -1.69 10.35
C GLU A 26 -5.94 -1.92 9.00
N LEU A 27 -4.80 -1.28 8.74
CA LEU A 27 -4.00 -1.53 7.55
C LEU A 27 -3.51 -2.99 7.50
N ARG A 28 -3.05 -3.54 8.63
CA ARG A 28 -2.68 -4.97 8.75
C ARG A 28 -3.86 -5.88 8.44
N SER A 29 -5.03 -5.58 8.98
CA SER A 29 -6.24 -6.36 8.71
C SER A 29 -6.60 -6.35 7.22
N ILE A 30 -6.49 -5.20 6.55
CA ILE A 30 -6.72 -5.08 5.10
C ILE A 30 -5.70 -5.93 4.32
N LEU A 31 -4.41 -5.81 4.64
CA LEU A 31 -3.34 -6.51 3.91
C LEU A 31 -3.34 -8.04 4.11
N THR A 32 -4.06 -8.52 5.12
CA THR A 32 -4.25 -9.95 5.39
C THR A 32 -5.61 -10.48 4.93
N ASP A 33 -6.47 -9.60 4.41
CA ASP A 33 -7.76 -10.01 3.84
C ASP A 33 -7.56 -10.84 2.57
N LYS A 34 -8.34 -11.92 2.44
CA LYS A 34 -8.19 -12.87 1.33
C LYS A 34 -8.51 -12.26 -0.03
N ASN A 35 -9.40 -11.28 -0.10
CA ASN A 35 -9.74 -10.61 -1.35
C ASN A 35 -8.60 -9.68 -1.79
N VAL A 36 -7.97 -9.01 -0.82
CA VAL A 36 -6.79 -8.17 -1.04
C VAL A 36 -5.59 -9.01 -1.48
N VAL A 37 -5.30 -10.09 -0.76
CA VAL A 37 -4.20 -11.01 -1.10
C VAL A 37 -4.44 -11.69 -2.45
N GLY A 38 -5.69 -12.02 -2.77
CA GLY A 38 -6.10 -12.64 -4.02
C GLY A 38 -6.17 -11.69 -5.22
N THR A 39 -5.95 -10.38 -5.02
CA THR A 39 -6.01 -9.40 -6.12
C THR A 39 -4.92 -9.71 -7.14
N PRO A 40 -5.25 -9.76 -8.45
CA PRO A 40 -4.27 -10.04 -9.50
C PRO A 40 -3.24 -8.94 -9.62
N VAL A 41 -2.04 -9.31 -10.08
CA VAL A 41 -0.99 -8.33 -10.41
C VAL A 41 -1.43 -7.54 -11.65
N THR A 42 -1.45 -6.21 -11.55
CA THR A 42 -1.83 -5.31 -12.66
C THR A 42 -0.63 -4.95 -13.53
N ARG A 43 0.57 -4.86 -12.93
CA ARG A 43 1.84 -4.57 -13.63
C ARG A 43 3.05 -5.00 -12.83
N THR A 44 4.22 -4.98 -13.48
CA THR A 44 5.52 -5.17 -12.84
C THR A 44 6.37 -3.92 -13.00
N LEU A 45 7.19 -3.61 -11.99
CA LEU A 45 8.16 -2.52 -12.02
C LEU A 45 9.56 -3.10 -11.82
N ASP A 46 10.48 -2.76 -12.71
CA ASP A 46 11.90 -3.05 -12.50
C ASP A 46 12.46 -2.11 -11.44
N SER A 47 13.30 -2.62 -10.55
CA SER A 47 13.92 -1.85 -9.47
C SER A 47 15.30 -2.41 -9.18
N ALA A 48 16.16 -1.61 -8.54
CA ALA A 48 17.54 -2.03 -8.22
C ALA A 48 17.60 -3.33 -7.40
N ASP A 49 16.57 -3.59 -6.58
CA ASP A 49 16.44 -4.79 -5.74
C ASP A 49 15.66 -5.94 -6.39
N GLY A 50 15.32 -5.83 -7.68
CA GLY A 50 14.57 -6.82 -8.44
C GLY A 50 13.16 -6.38 -8.86
N ILE A 51 12.42 -7.30 -9.48
CA ILE A 51 11.07 -7.04 -10.00
C ILE A 51 10.08 -6.88 -8.84
N ARG A 52 9.32 -5.79 -8.86
CA ARG A 52 8.21 -5.53 -7.95
C ARG A 52 6.89 -5.83 -8.66
N TYR A 53 6.04 -6.59 -7.99
CA TYR A 53 4.71 -6.95 -8.49
C TYR A 53 3.68 -6.00 -7.88
N VAL A 54 2.99 -5.28 -8.74
CA VAL A 54 2.05 -4.22 -8.35
C VAL A 54 0.62 -4.76 -8.38
N ARG A 55 -0.12 -4.50 -7.32
CA ARG A 55 -1.57 -4.72 -7.24
C ARG A 55 -2.23 -3.42 -6.87
N GLU A 56 -3.37 -3.14 -7.49
CA GLU A 56 -4.22 -1.99 -7.17
C GLU A 56 -5.52 -2.49 -6.56
N VAL A 57 -5.85 -1.98 -5.39
CA VAL A 57 -7.02 -2.39 -4.61
C VAL A 57 -7.81 -1.15 -4.26
N THR A 58 -9.08 -1.13 -4.63
CA THR A 58 -10.03 -0.10 -4.21
C THR A 58 -10.94 -0.66 -3.13
N LEU A 59 -11.04 0.07 -2.02
CA LEU A 59 -11.84 -0.30 -0.84
C LEU A 59 -13.12 0.53 -0.77
N ASP A 60 -14.10 0.07 0.00
CA ASP A 60 -15.39 0.75 0.16
C ASP A 60 -15.35 2.00 1.06
N LYS A 61 -14.17 2.31 1.62
CA LYS A 61 -13.97 3.46 2.51
C LYS A 61 -12.64 4.15 2.24
N PRO A 62 -12.55 5.48 2.49
CA PRO A 62 -11.28 6.18 2.44
C PRO A 62 -10.29 5.62 3.46
N ILE A 63 -9.07 5.37 3.02
CA ILE A 63 -7.98 4.83 3.83
C ILE A 63 -6.82 5.80 4.02
N GLY A 64 -6.77 6.86 3.23
CA GLY A 64 -5.70 7.84 3.29
C GLY A 64 -6.01 9.11 2.52
N THR A 65 -5.03 10.00 2.46
CA THR A 65 -5.05 11.22 1.65
C THR A 65 -3.93 11.17 0.61
N ASP A 66 -4.28 11.42 -0.66
CA ASP A 66 -3.30 11.43 -1.74
C ASP A 66 -2.66 12.82 -1.91
N LYS A 67 -1.34 12.88 -1.80
CA LYS A 67 -0.57 14.12 -1.97
C LYS A 67 -0.72 14.71 -3.38
N PHE A 68 -0.83 13.88 -4.42
CA PHE A 68 -0.89 14.36 -5.81
C PHE A 68 -2.26 14.96 -6.14
N SER A 69 -3.30 14.53 -5.43
CA SER A 69 -4.66 15.06 -5.45
C SER A 69 -4.91 16.04 -4.30
N ASN A 70 -3.94 16.89 -3.95
CA ASN A 70 -4.10 17.95 -2.94
C ASN A 70 -4.61 17.44 -1.57
N PHE A 71 -4.18 16.25 -1.17
CA PHE A 71 -4.58 15.53 0.06
C PHE A 71 -6.08 15.19 0.12
N ASN A 72 -6.74 15.02 -1.03
CA ASN A 72 -8.10 14.48 -1.07
C ASN A 72 -8.14 13.04 -0.52
N PRO A 73 -9.24 12.63 0.14
CA PRO A 73 -9.41 11.25 0.58
C PRO A 73 -9.36 10.28 -0.60
N THR A 74 -8.60 9.19 -0.45
CA THR A 74 -8.53 8.08 -1.42
C THR A 74 -8.88 6.76 -0.73
N SER A 75 -9.53 5.88 -1.49
CA SER A 75 -9.86 4.51 -1.07
C SER A 75 -9.03 3.48 -1.83
N THR A 76 -8.12 3.93 -2.69
CA THR A 76 -7.27 3.08 -3.53
C THR A 76 -5.90 2.94 -2.88
N MET A 77 -5.38 1.71 -2.85
CA MET A 77 -4.01 1.43 -2.46
C MET A 77 -3.29 0.63 -3.54
N THR A 78 -2.01 0.91 -3.66
CA THR A 78 -1.05 0.22 -4.49
C THR A 78 -0.15 -0.63 -3.59
N ILE A 79 -0.24 -1.95 -3.74
CA ILE A 79 0.57 -2.92 -3.00
C ILE A 79 1.72 -3.37 -3.88
N LEU A 80 2.95 -3.29 -3.35
CA LEU A 80 4.15 -3.80 -4.01
C LEU A 80 4.67 -5.01 -3.24
N THR A 81 4.83 -6.14 -3.94
CA THR A 81 5.41 -7.37 -3.38
C THR A 81 6.62 -7.85 -4.16
N ASP A 82 7.41 -8.73 -3.53
CA ASP A 82 8.40 -9.55 -4.23
C ASP A 82 7.75 -10.71 -5.02
N SER A 83 8.57 -11.55 -5.64
CA SER A 83 8.13 -12.73 -6.40
C SER A 83 7.50 -13.83 -5.54
N HIS A 84 7.69 -13.81 -4.22
CA HIS A 84 7.07 -14.75 -3.29
C HIS A 84 5.78 -14.19 -2.67
N GLY A 85 5.39 -12.96 -3.02
CA GLY A 85 4.23 -12.28 -2.48
C GLY A 85 4.47 -11.63 -1.11
N ASN A 86 5.73 -11.50 -0.67
CA ASN A 86 6.05 -10.76 0.55
C ASN A 86 5.87 -9.27 0.30
N LEU A 87 5.23 -8.58 1.24
CA LEU A 87 5.03 -7.14 1.17
C LEU A 87 6.37 -6.40 1.22
N ILE A 88 6.59 -5.53 0.24
CA ILE A 88 7.72 -4.60 0.22
C ILE A 88 7.27 -3.23 0.73
N THR A 89 6.17 -2.71 0.17
CA THR A 89 5.57 -1.45 0.61
C THR A 89 4.12 -1.34 0.16
N VAL A 90 3.38 -0.42 0.78
CA VAL A 90 2.04 0.00 0.36
C VAL A 90 2.07 1.50 0.23
N CYS A 91 1.62 1.99 -0.92
CA CYS A 91 1.39 3.40 -1.15
C CYS A 91 -0.07 3.59 -1.54
N HIS A 92 -0.58 4.80 -1.42
CA HIS A 92 -1.87 5.17 -2.00
C HIS A 92 -1.68 6.36 -2.93
N GLU A 93 -2.38 6.27 -4.05
CA GLU A 93 -2.44 7.23 -5.13
C GLU A 93 -3.89 7.74 -5.26
#